data_AF-A0A1V6GVY5-F1
#
_entry.id   AF-A0A1V6GVY5-F1
#
_cell.length_a   1.000
_cell.length_b   1.000
_cell.length_c   1.000
_cell.angle_alpha   90.00
_cell.angle_beta   90.00
_cell.angle_gamma   90.00
#
_symmetry.space_group_name_H-M   'P 1'
#
loop_
_entity.id
_entity.type
_entity.pdbx_description
1 polymer ?
#
loop_
_entity_poly.entity_id
_entity_poly.type
_entity_poly.pdbx_seq_one_letter_code
_entity_poly.pdbx_strand_id
1 'polypeptide(L)' 'MSIVYQKNKQTGITYAYENEAYWDKEKKQSRARRKLIGKVDPATGEIIATRPYKKRTRSINSG' A
#
# COMPACT_ATOMS: atom_id res chain seq x y z
N MET A 1 3.00 -2.84 12.10
CA MET A 1 2.30 -2.79 10.80
C MET A 1 0.85 -3.19 11.01
N SER A 2 -0.07 -2.65 10.21
CA SER A 2 -1.49 -3.05 10.17
C SER A 2 -1.97 -3.17 8.73
N ILE A 3 -3.00 -3.98 8.46
CA ILE A 3 -3.64 -4.04 7.15
C ILE A 3 -4.82 -3.07 7.14
N VAL A 4 -4.87 -2.20 6.14
CA VAL A 4 -5.95 -1.23 5.94
C VAL A 4 -6.68 -1.57 4.65
N TYR A 5 -8.01 -1.68 4.75
CA TYR A 5 -8.87 -1.91 3.60
C TYR A 5 -9.44 -0.58 3.10
N GLN A 6 -9.35 -0.36 1.80
CA GLN A 6 -9.91 0.82 1.14
C GLN A 6 -10.84 0.38 0.02
N LYS A 7 -12.13 0.65 0.20
CA LYS A 7 -13.16 0.38 -0.81
C LYS A 7 -13.24 1.55 -1.79
N ASN A 8 -12.99 1.26 -3.07
CA ASN A 8 -13.26 2.20 -4.14
C ASN A 8 -14.78 2.25 -4.38
N LYS A 9 -15.40 3.39 -4.10
CA LYS A 9 -16.86 3.56 -4.21
C LYS A 9 -17.38 3.55 -5.65
N GLN A 10 -16.55 3.91 -6.64
CA GLN A 10 -16.95 3.92 -8.06
C GLN A 10 -16.97 2.51 -8.66
N THR A 11 -15.97 1.69 -8.33
CA THR A 11 -15.82 0.33 -8.91
C THR A 11 -16.32 -0.77 -7.98
N GLY A 12 -16.60 -0.46 -6.71
CA GLY A 12 -16.95 -1.43 -5.68
C GLY A 12 -15.79 -2.28 -5.16
N ILE A 13 -14.61 -2.18 -5.78
CA ILE A 13 -13.43 -3.01 -5.45
C ILE A 13 -12.83 -2.57 -4.12
N THR A 14 -12.57 -3.52 -3.24
CA THR A 14 -11.83 -3.29 -2.00
C THR A 14 -10.37 -3.63 -2.21
N TYR A 15 -9.49 -2.71 -1.84
CA TYR A 15 -8.04 -2.89 -1.91
C TYR A 15 -7.47 -3.03 -0.50
N ALA A 16 -6.50 -3.92 -0.35
CA ALA A 16 -5.80 -4.13 0.90
C ALA A 16 -4.41 -3.48 0.82
N TYR A 17 -4.07 -2.71 1.85
CA TYR A 17 -2.79 -2.03 1.98
C TYR A 17 -2.11 -2.41 3.29
N GLU A 18 -0.84 -2.78 3.21
CA GLU A 18 0.03 -2.86 4.38
C GLU A 18 0.42 -1.44 4.81
N ASN A 19 0.15 -1.09 6.06
CA ASN A 19 0.38 0.21 6.65
C ASN A 19 1.51 0.14 7.69
N GLU A 20 2.57 0.90 7.43
CA GLU A 20 3.74 1.01 8.28
C GLU A 20 3.87 2.45 8.79
N ALA A 21 3.74 2.64 10.10
CA ALA A 21 3.94 3.93 10.74
C ALA A 21 5.43 4.12 11.03
N TYR A 22 5.94 5.33 10.77
CA TYR A 22 7.32 5.71 11.04
C TYR A 22 7.37 7.17 11.52
N TRP A 23 8.37 7.47 12.34
CA TRP A 23 8.65 8.84 12.75
C TRP A 23 9.50 9.52 11.67
N ASP A 24 8.94 10.57 11.05
CA ASP A 24 9.66 11.40 10.09
C ASP A 24 10.49 12.43 10.87
N LYS A 25 11.81 12.19 10.98
CA LYS A 25 12.74 13.07 11.71
C LYS A 25 12.92 14.44 11.06
N GLU A 26 12.81 14.52 9.74
CA GLU A 26 12.95 15.78 8.99
C GLU A 26 11.73 16.67 9.25
N LYS A 27 10.54 16.08 9.17
CA LYS A 27 9.27 16.81 9.36
C LYS A 27 8.77 16.79 10.81
N LYS A 28 9.51 16.17 11.73
CA LYS A 28 9.21 16.02 13.16
C LYS A 28 7.77 15.59 13.45
N GLN A 29 7.26 14.61 12.69
CA GLN A 29 5.88 14.13 12.86
C GLN A 29 5.75 12.65 12.50
N SER A 30 4.74 12.00 13.07
CA SER A 30 4.37 10.63 12.72
C SER A 30 3.80 10.59 11.30
N ARG A 31 4.33 9.71 10.46
CA ARG A 31 3.86 9.46 9.10
C ARG A 31 3.60 7.98 8.91
N ALA A 32 2.87 7.66 7.85
CA ALA A 32 2.60 6.27 7.48
C ALA A 32 2.92 6.05 6.00
N ARG A 33 3.52 4.90 5.69
CA ARG A 33 3.70 4.39 4.33
C ARG A 33 2.69 3.28 4.10
N ARG A 34 2.01 3.33 2.96
CA ARG A 34 1.06 2.30 2.53
C ARG A 34 1.60 1.58 1.31
N LYS A 35 1.66 0.25 1.38
CA LYS A 35 2.03 -0.62 0.27
C LYS A 35 0.81 -1.42 -0.15
N LEU A 36 0.46 -1.36 -1.44
CA LEU A 36 -0.62 -2.20 -1.97
C LEU A 36 -0.19 -3.67 -1.88
N ILE A 37 -0.95 -4.48 -1.14
CA ILE A 37 -0.73 -5.93 -1.04
C ILE A 37 -1.64 -6.70 -1.97
N GLY A 38 -2.85 -6.19 -2.26
CA GLY A 38 -3.76 -6.86 -3.18
C GLY A 38 -5.15 -6.24 -3.24
N LYS A 39 -6.04 -6.93 -3.96
CA LYS A 39 -7.48 -6.69 -3.97
C LYS A 39 -8.15 -7.70 -3.05
N VAL A 40 -9.20 -7.30 -2.36
CA VAL A 40 -10.04 -8.21 -1.58
C VAL A 40 -11.12 -8.75 -2.51
N ASP A 41 -11.23 -10.07 -2.57
CA ASP A 41 -12.33 -10.75 -3.24
C ASP A 41 -13.62 -10.53 -2.44
N PRO A 42 -14.67 -9.91 -3.02
CA PRO A 42 -15.92 -9.71 -2.31
C PRO A 42 -16.68 -11.00 -1.99
N ALA A 43 -16.40 -12.12 -2.67
CA ALA A 43 -17.08 -13.39 -2.42
C ALA A 43 -16.46 -14.16 -1.26
N THR A 44 -15.13 -14.20 -1.17
CA THR A 44 -14.38 -14.99 -0.18
C THR A 44 -13.83 -14.15 0.97
N GLY A 45 -13.69 -12.84 0.80
CA GLY A 45 -12.99 -11.95 1.73
C GLY A 45 -11.47 -12.09 1.69
N GLU A 46 -10.93 -12.94 0.80
CA GLU A 46 -9.49 -13.17 0.70
C GLU A 46 -8.77 -12.05 -0.03
N ILE A 47 -7.50 -11.82 0.33
CA ILE A 47 -6.64 -10.84 -0.34
C ILE A 47 -5.95 -11.51 -1.52
N ILE A 48 -6.44 -11.23 -2.72
CA ILE A 48 -5.82 -11.62 -3.98
C ILE A 48 -4.68 -10.65 -4.30
N ALA A 49 -3.44 -11.15 -4.22
CA ALA A 49 -2.26 -10.38 -4.54
C ALA A 49 -2.31 -9.89 -6.00
N THR A 50 -2.40 -8.58 -6.18
CA THR A 50 -2.18 -7.97 -7.49
C THR A 50 -0.69 -8.04 -7.81
N ARG A 51 -0.35 -8.46 -9.04
CA ARG A 51 1.02 -8.58 -9.58
C ARG A 51 2.00 -7.63 -8.87
N PRO A 52 3.12 -8.13 -8.31
CA PRO A 52 4.02 -7.30 -7.55
C PRO A 52 4.46 -6.12 -8.42
N TYR A 53 4.18 -4.90 -7.95
CA TYR A 53 4.71 -3.71 -8.57
C TYR A 53 6.24 -3.78 -8.49
N LYS A 54 6.90 -4.21 -9.57
CA LYS A 54 8.34 -4.00 -9.72
C LYS A 54 8.53 -2.49 -9.72
N LYS A 55 8.96 -1.93 -8.57
CA LYS A 55 9.57 -0.60 -8.56
C LYS A 55 10.65 -0.67 -9.65
N ARG A 56 10.48 0.11 -10.73
CA ARG A 56 11.65 0.46 -11.55
C ARG A 56 12.59 1.13 -10.55
N THR A 57 13.68 0.46 -10.18
CA THR A 57 14.76 1.09 -9.43
C THR A 57 15.17 2.27 -10.29
N ARG A 58 14.75 3.47 -9.89
CA ARG A 58 15.30 4.69 -10.45
C ARG A 58 16.72 4.70 -9.88
N SER A 59 17.68 4.25 -10.67
CA SER A 59 19.10 4.43 -10.40
C SER A 59 19.29 5.93 -10.22
N ILE A 60 19.46 6.33 -8.97
CA ILE A 60 19.77 7.70 -8.60
C ILE A 60 21.23 7.87 -9.04
N ASN A 61 21.45 8.44 -10.22
CA ASN A 61 22.77 8.93 -10.60
C ASN A 61 23.06 10.13 -9.69
N SER A 62 23.84 9.91 -8.65
CA SER A 62 24.60 10.95 -7.96
C SER A 62 25.91 11.13 -8.71
N GLY A 63 25.98 12.18 -9.52
CA GLY A 63 27.18 12.69 -10.18
C GLY A 63 27.25 14.19 -9.98
#